data_AF-A0A1Y5CXA3-F1
#
_entry.id   AF-A0A1Y5CXA3-F1
#
_cell.length_a   1.000
_cell.length_b   1.000
_cell.length_c   1.000
_cell.angle_alpha   90.00
_cell.angle_beta   90.00
_cell.angle_gamma   90.00
#
_symmetry.space_group_name_H-M   'P 1'
#
loop_
_entity.id
_entity.type
_entity.pdbx_description
1 polymer ?
#
loop_
_entity_poly.entity_id
_entity_poly.type
_entity_poly.pdbx_seq_one_letter_code
_entity_poly.pdbx_strand_id
1 'polypeptide(L)'
;MNFFKIFVVTVLVIITSACSSYNTYSSGSTTAEPVSYLYFTGNIEDAEVSIDDAPTFIVTKSGVKQQYKVTPGKHTIVVSRQGNIVVKRSVLLGDGHEKEIQIP
;
A
#
# COMPACT_ATOMS: atom_id res chain seq x y z
N MET A 1 -4.24 -45.86 -47.88
CA MET A 1 -3.08 -45.09 -47.36
C MET A 1 -3.40 -43.62 -47.01
N ASN A 2 -4.67 -43.18 -47.02
CA ASN A 2 -5.06 -41.80 -46.68
C ASN A 2 -5.76 -41.68 -45.31
N PHE A 3 -6.37 -42.75 -44.80
CA PHE A 3 -7.09 -42.72 -43.52
C PHE A 3 -6.17 -42.50 -42.32
N PHE A 4 -4.99 -43.12 -42.32
CA PHE A 4 -3.97 -42.91 -41.28
C PHE A 4 -3.42 -41.47 -41.29
N LYS A 5 -3.25 -40.89 -42.48
CA LYS A 5 -2.81 -39.49 -42.63
C LYS A 5 -3.88 -38.51 -42.12
N ILE A 6 -5.16 -38.77 -42.43
CA ILE A 6 -6.28 -37.98 -41.93
C ILE A 6 -6.37 -38.08 -40.40
N PHE A 7 -6.22 -39.28 -39.83
CA PHE A 7 -6.23 -39.48 -38.39
C PHE A 7 -5.11 -38.70 -37.67
N VAL A 8 -3.89 -38.74 -38.21
CA VAL A 8 -2.74 -37.99 -37.66
C VAL A 8 -2.97 -36.48 -37.72
N VAL A 9 -3.53 -35.96 -38.82
CA VAL A 9 -3.83 -34.52 -38.96
C VAL A 9 -4.93 -34.10 -37.98
N THR A 10 -5.98 -34.90 -37.81
CA THR A 10 -7.07 -34.60 -36.86
C THR A 10 -6.58 -34.59 -35.40
N VAL A 11 -5.71 -35.53 -35.02
CA VAL A 11 -5.13 -35.57 -33.66
C VAL A 11 -4.25 -34.35 -33.40
N LEU A 12 -3.46 -33.90 -34.39
CA LEU A 12 -2.57 -32.74 -34.27
C LEU A 12 -3.34 -31.43 -34.04
N VAL A 13 -4.54 -31.27 -34.61
CA VAL A 13 -5.38 -30.07 -34.46
C VAL A 13 -6.00 -29.98 -33.06
N ILE A 14 -6.27 -31.11 -32.42
CA ILE A 14 -6.88 -31.15 -31.08
C ILE A 14 -5.88 -30.72 -30.00
N ILE A 15 -4.60 -31.11 -30.12
CA ILE A 15 -3.57 -30.76 -29.12
C ILE A 15 -3.12 -29.29 -29.16
N THR A 16 -3.30 -28.57 -30.26
CA THR A 16 -2.94 -27.13 -30.32
C THR A 16 -4.01 -26.20 -29.74
N SER A 17 -5.20 -26.70 -29.43
CA SER A 17 -6.34 -25.89 -28.97
C SER A 17 -6.43 -25.76 -27.44
N ALA A 18 -5.65 -26.55 -26.68
CA ALA A 18 -5.76 -26.65 -25.23
C ALA A 18 -4.95 -25.59 -24.44
N CYS A 19 -4.06 -24.83 -25.09
CA CYS A 19 -3.21 -23.85 -24.38
C CYS A 19 -3.77 -22.42 -24.30
N SER A 20 -4.98 -22.14 -24.79
CA SER A 20 -5.53 -20.76 -24.84
C SER A 20 -6.52 -20.40 -23.72
N SER A 21 -6.79 -21.28 -22.76
CA SER A 21 -7.84 -21.08 -21.75
C SER A 21 -7.32 -20.90 -20.32
N TYR A 22 -6.23 -20.15 -20.15
CA TYR A 22 -5.77 -19.73 -18.82
C TYR A 22 -5.39 -18.24 -18.80
N ASN A 23 -6.21 -17.39 -19.44
CA ASN A 23 -6.32 -15.99 -19.01
C ASN A 23 -7.16 -15.93 -17.72
N THR A 24 -6.74 -16.67 -16.71
CA THR A 24 -7.26 -16.47 -15.36
C THR A 24 -6.52 -15.26 -14.84
N TYR A 25 -7.21 -14.11 -14.79
CA TYR A 25 -6.77 -12.98 -13.99
C TYR A 25 -6.44 -13.54 -12.60
N SER A 26 -5.16 -13.66 -12.28
CA SER A 26 -4.70 -13.92 -10.93
C SER A 26 -4.96 -12.63 -10.15
N SER A 27 -6.21 -12.39 -9.79
CA SER A 27 -6.55 -11.46 -8.72
C SER A 27 -6.12 -12.15 -7.43
N GLY A 28 -4.81 -12.12 -7.18
CA GLY A 28 -4.24 -12.58 -5.92
C GLY A 28 -4.97 -11.86 -4.79
N SER A 29 -5.48 -12.62 -3.83
CA SER A 29 -6.07 -12.06 -2.62
C SER A 29 -4.97 -11.36 -1.84
N THR A 30 -4.91 -10.03 -1.90
CA THR A 30 -4.06 -9.24 -1.01
C THR A 30 -4.74 -9.21 0.35
N THR A 31 -4.20 -9.95 1.32
CA THR A 31 -4.58 -9.79 2.72
C THR A 31 -4.01 -8.47 3.17
N ALA A 32 -4.85 -7.43 3.26
CA ALA A 32 -4.44 -6.16 3.82
C ALA A 32 -4.01 -6.37 5.26
N GLU A 33 -2.80 -5.91 5.61
CA GLU A 33 -2.39 -5.94 7.00
C GLU A 33 -3.33 -5.07 7.85
N PRO A 34 -3.69 -5.48 9.07
CA PRO A 34 -4.67 -4.77 9.88
C PRO A 34 -4.17 -3.41 10.41
N VAL A 35 -2.89 -3.09 10.17
CA VAL A 35 -2.19 -1.96 10.77
C VAL A 35 -1.21 -1.34 9.79
N SER A 36 -0.96 -0.05 9.96
CA SER A 36 0.11 0.67 9.28
C SER A 36 0.81 1.58 10.28
N TYR A 37 2.00 2.03 9.93
CA TYR A 37 2.85 2.80 10.83
C TYR A 37 3.29 4.09 10.18
N LEU A 38 3.48 5.12 10.99
CA LEU A 38 4.13 6.34 10.57
C LEU A 38 5.13 6.80 11.63
N TYR A 39 6.13 7.57 11.21
CA TYR A 39 7.08 8.21 12.11
C TYR A 39 7.44 9.59 11.58
N PHE A 40 7.86 10.46 12.49
CA PHE A 40 8.20 11.84 12.19
C PHE A 40 9.72 12.04 12.20
N THR A 41 10.21 12.89 11.31
CA THR A 41 11.62 13.27 11.22
C THR A 41 11.75 14.78 11.06
N GLY A 42 12.99 15.29 11.13
CA GLY A 42 13.27 16.73 11.02
C GLY A 42 13.09 17.45 12.37
N ASN A 43 12.55 18.67 12.34
CA ASN A 43 12.41 19.49 13.54
C ASN A 43 11.07 19.19 14.27
N ILE A 44 11.15 18.39 15.33
CA ILE A 44 9.98 17.98 16.13
C ILE A 44 9.67 18.94 17.30
N GLU A 45 10.44 20.00 17.50
CA GLU A 45 10.24 20.93 18.62
C GLU A 45 8.87 21.63 18.49
N ASP A 46 8.08 21.54 19.56
CA ASP A 46 6.69 22.03 19.65
C ASP A 46 5.80 21.62 18.46
N ALA A 47 6.08 20.45 17.86
CA ALA A 47 5.29 19.93 16.77
C ALA A 47 4.02 19.25 17.29
N GLU A 48 2.90 19.90 17.02
CA GLU A 48 1.55 19.40 17.26
C GLU A 48 1.06 18.66 16.02
N VAL A 49 0.66 17.40 16.16
CA VAL A 49 0.21 16.57 15.04
C VAL A 49 -1.23 16.12 15.25
N SER A 50 -2.06 16.28 14.23
CA SER A 50 -3.33 15.57 14.11
C SER A 50 -3.33 14.66 12.88
N ILE A 51 -4.03 13.53 13.01
CA ILE A 51 -4.24 12.55 11.94
C ILE A 51 -5.75 12.46 11.74
N ASP A 52 -6.22 12.87 10.57
CA ASP A 52 -7.62 13.11 10.27
C ASP A 52 -8.27 14.03 11.31
N ASP A 53 -9.38 13.57 11.91
CA ASP A 53 -10.15 14.28 12.93
C ASP A 53 -9.78 13.82 14.36
N ALA A 54 -8.69 13.05 14.52
CA ALA A 54 -8.24 12.60 15.83
C ALA A 54 -7.64 13.75 16.65
N PRO A 55 -7.66 13.66 18.01
CA PRO A 55 -7.05 14.65 18.87
C PRO A 55 -5.58 14.88 18.56
N THR A 56 -5.16 16.15 18.62
CA THR A 56 -3.78 16.56 18.43
C THR A 56 -2.88 16.01 19.54
N PHE A 57 -1.66 15.61 19.19
CA PHE A 57 -0.63 15.17 20.13
C PHE A 57 0.74 15.79 19.81
N ILE A 58 1.62 15.86 20.81
CA ILE A 58 2.98 16.36 20.64
C ILE A 58 3.93 15.22 20.24
N VAL A 59 4.75 15.46 19.23
CA VAL A 59 5.83 14.54 18.84
C VAL A 59 7.01 14.73 19.78
N THR A 60 7.29 13.74 20.62
CA THR A 60 8.36 13.82 21.63
C THR A 60 9.69 13.20 21.17
N LYS A 61 9.67 12.36 20.13
CA LYS A 61 10.85 11.69 19.59
C LYS A 61 10.76 11.56 18.07
N SER A 62 11.91 11.70 17.42
CA SER A 62 12.07 11.61 15.97
C SER A 62 12.63 10.24 15.56
N GLY A 63 12.25 9.78 14.38
CA GLY A 63 12.82 8.62 13.69
C GLY A 63 12.04 7.31 13.86
N VAL A 64 12.49 6.29 13.12
CA VAL A 64 11.86 4.96 12.98
C VAL A 64 11.64 4.20 14.29
N LYS A 65 12.33 4.58 15.38
CA LYS A 65 12.13 3.96 16.70
C LYS A 65 10.87 4.46 17.41
N GLN A 66 10.32 5.61 16.98
CA GLN A 66 9.09 6.19 17.50
C GLN A 66 8.02 6.13 16.41
N GLN A 67 7.36 4.98 16.31
CA GLN A 67 6.27 4.76 15.36
C GLN A 67 4.92 5.01 16.01
N TYR A 68 3.99 5.51 15.21
CA TYR A 68 2.60 5.70 15.55
C TYR A 68 1.77 4.74 14.71
N LYS A 69 0.97 3.94 15.39
CA LYS A 69 0.08 2.97 14.75
C LYS A 69 -1.16 3.69 14.24
N VAL A 70 -1.49 3.42 12.99
CA VAL A 70 -2.64 3.98 12.26
C VAL A 70 -3.35 2.86 11.53
N THR A 71 -4.63 3.06 11.27
CA THR A 71 -5.37 2.15 10.39
C THR A 71 -4.81 2.24 8.98
N PRO A 72 -4.84 1.15 8.19
CA PRO A 72 -4.65 1.24 6.75
C PRO A 72 -5.74 2.12 6.13
N GLY A 73 -5.37 2.95 5.15
CA GLY A 73 -6.28 3.84 4.46
C GLY A 73 -5.62 5.15 4.02
N LYS A 74 -6.46 6.02 3.47
CA LYS A 74 -6.06 7.39 3.14
C LYS A 74 -6.24 8.25 4.39
N HIS A 75 -5.16 8.89 4.82
CA HIS A 75 -5.13 9.74 6.00
C HIS A 75 -4.63 11.14 5.64
N THR A 76 -5.13 12.16 6.34
CA THR A 76 -4.62 13.52 6.29
C THR A 76 -3.84 13.81 7.56
N ILE A 77 -2.56 14.08 7.41
CA ILE A 77 -1.68 14.44 8.51
C ILE A 77 -1.48 15.95 8.48
N VAL A 78 -1.81 16.59 9.59
CA VAL A 78 -1.59 18.02 9.81
C VAL A 78 -0.59 18.17 10.93
N VAL A 79 0.47 18.92 10.67
CA VAL A 79 1.44 19.34 11.68
C VAL A 79 1.32 20.84 11.84
N SER A 80 1.06 21.28 13.06
CA SER A 80 1.07 22.68 13.47
C SER A 80 2.22 22.97 14.44
N ARG A 81 2.66 24.23 14.46
CA ARG A 81 3.57 24.77 15.45
C ARG A 81 3.01 26.11 15.90
N GLN A 82 2.74 26.26 17.20
CA GLN A 82 2.16 27.48 17.78
C GLN A 82 0.87 27.93 17.03
N GLY A 83 0.03 26.96 16.66
CA GLY A 83 -1.21 27.22 15.91
C GLY A 83 -1.05 27.44 14.39
N ASN A 84 0.17 27.51 13.85
CA ASN A 84 0.41 27.64 12.42
C ASN A 84 0.64 26.28 11.77
N ILE A 85 -0.06 25.97 10.68
CA ILE A 85 0.15 24.73 9.93
C ILE A 85 1.47 24.79 9.17
N VAL A 86 2.40 23.90 9.50
CA VAL A 86 3.72 23.77 8.86
C VAL A 86 3.79 22.60 7.89
N VAL A 87 2.97 21.56 8.09
CA VAL A 87 2.84 20.44 7.17
C VAL A 87 1.37 20.06 7.05
N LYS A 88 0.89 19.85 5.83
CA LYS A 88 -0.41 19.23 5.55
C LYS A 88 -0.25 18.25 4.40
N ARG A 89 -0.42 16.96 4.67
CA ARG A 89 -0.19 15.89 3.67
C ARG A 89 -1.31 14.87 3.72
N SER A 90 -1.84 14.52 2.55
CA SER A 90 -2.66 13.32 2.41
C SER A 90 -1.75 12.15 2.02
N VAL A 91 -1.77 11.08 2.81
CA VAL A 91 -0.93 9.89 2.63
C VAL A 91 -1.81 8.65 2.57
N LEU A 92 -1.45 7.71 1.70
CA LEU A 92 -2.02 6.37 1.69
C LEU A 92 -1.11 5.47 2.52
N LEU A 93 -1.67 4.83 3.54
CA LEU A 93 -1.00 3.95 4.48
C LEU A 93 -1.61 2.56 4.31
N GLY A 94 -0.78 1.53 4.17
CA GLY A 94 -1.25 0.17 3.93
C GLY A 94 -0.14 -0.85 3.97
N ASP A 95 -0.54 -2.13 3.92
CA ASP A 95 0.36 -3.27 3.74
C ASP A 95 1.49 -3.37 4.78
N GLY A 96 1.23 -2.94 6.03
CA GLY A 96 2.21 -3.02 7.12
C GLY A 96 3.35 -2.01 7.04
N HIS A 97 3.42 -1.23 5.96
CA HIS A 97 4.55 -0.35 5.73
C HIS A 97 4.56 0.85 6.68
N GLU A 98 5.78 1.31 6.94
CA GLU A 98 6.05 2.54 7.67
C GLU A 98 6.15 3.75 6.73
N LYS A 99 5.58 4.88 7.15
CA LYS A 99 5.64 6.13 6.39
C LYS A 99 6.34 7.24 7.17
N GLU A 100 7.36 7.81 6.57
CA GLU A 100 8.03 9.00 7.09
C GLU A 100 7.23 10.27 6.79
N ILE A 101 7.08 11.11 7.81
CA ILE A 101 6.57 12.49 7.70
C ILE A 101 7.65 13.45 8.19
N GLN A 102 8.35 14.07 7.24
CA GLN A 102 9.36 15.07 7.54
C GLN A 102 8.73 16.41 7.93
N ILE A 103 9.12 16.93 9.09
CA ILE A 103 8.73 18.24 9.62
C ILE A 103 9.87 19.23 9.37
N PRO A 104 9.61 20.36 8.69
CA PRO A 104 10.63 21.36 8.38
C PRO A 104 11.17 22.11 9.61
#